data_AF-A0A6N9QB83-F1
#
_entry.id   AF-A0A6N9QB83-F1
#
_cell.length_a   1.000
_cell.length_b   1.000
_cell.length_c   1.000
_cell.angle_alpha   90.00
_cell.angle_beta   90.00
_cell.angle_gamma   90.00
#
_symmetry.space_group_name_H-M   'P 1'
#
loop_
_entity.id
_entity.type
_entity.pdbx_description
1 polymer ?
#
loop_
_entity_poly.entity_id
_entity_poly.type
_entity_poly.pdbx_seq_one_letter_code
_entity_poly.pdbx_strand_id
1 'polypeptide(L)'
;MNYAWLGDVIKYYYCNYIHAEATCYVASEKALEKLSDEDRAIVEECFWQQSAKTFDAAKENEDKYMKKLEDKGVKVHRFTEEEVKENAEYVRDVTWKRLEKDWGKETIEGLRNDIETLL
;
A
#
# COMPACT_ATOMS: atom_id res chain seq x y z
N MET A 1 8.13 1.64 11.09
CA MET A 1 8.49 0.37 11.77
C MET A 1 9.95 -0.05 11.57
N ASN A 2 10.51 0.02 10.35
CA ASN A 2 11.88 -0.45 10.05
C ASN A 2 12.97 0.07 11.00
N TYR A 3 12.85 1.33 11.46
CA TYR A 3 13.69 1.88 12.54
C TYR A 3 13.83 0.96 13.78
N ALA A 4 12.73 0.39 14.26
CA ALA A 4 12.69 -0.31 15.55
C ALA A 4 13.36 -1.69 15.49
N TRP A 5 13.31 -2.36 14.34
CA TRP A 5 13.79 -3.75 14.22
C TRP A 5 15.06 -3.88 13.39
N LEU A 6 15.27 -2.97 12.43
CA LEU A 6 16.38 -3.06 11.47
C LEU A 6 17.38 -1.90 11.62
N GLY A 7 17.00 -0.81 12.28
CA GLY A 7 17.81 0.42 12.31
C GLY A 7 19.20 0.27 12.90
N ASP A 8 19.43 -0.74 13.76
CA ASP A 8 20.74 -1.01 14.36
C ASP A 8 21.62 -1.96 13.53
N VAL A 9 21.07 -2.58 12.47
CA VAL A 9 21.77 -3.59 11.66
C VAL A 9 21.93 -3.20 10.19
N ILE A 10 21.25 -2.15 9.73
CA ILE A 10 21.34 -1.66 8.35
C ILE A 10 22.18 -0.38 8.25
N LYS A 11 22.84 -0.19 7.10
CA LYS A 11 23.58 1.04 6.76
C LYS A 11 22.85 1.91 5.74
N TYR A 12 21.99 1.29 4.93
CA TYR A 12 21.29 1.92 3.82
C TYR A 12 19.82 1.48 3.85
N TYR A 13 18.91 2.39 3.56
CA TYR A 13 17.48 2.13 3.41
C TYR A 13 17.00 2.77 2.12
N TYR A 14 16.33 2.01 1.25
CA TYR A 14 15.81 2.47 -0.03
C TYR A 14 14.29 2.50 0.01
N CYS A 15 13.71 3.69 -0.02
CA CYS A 15 12.27 3.90 -0.10
C CYS A 15 11.88 3.97 -1.58
N ASN A 16 11.63 2.80 -2.17
CA ASN A 16 11.41 2.59 -3.61
C ASN A 16 9.93 2.38 -3.99
N TYR A 17 9.02 2.44 -3.00
CA TYR A 17 7.56 2.36 -3.19
C TYR A 17 7.05 1.14 -3.99
N ILE A 18 7.82 0.04 -4.03
CA ILE A 18 7.45 -1.16 -4.82
C ILE A 18 6.43 -2.08 -4.15
N HIS A 19 6.04 -1.78 -2.91
CA HIS A 19 5.12 -2.60 -2.12
C HIS A 19 4.02 -1.71 -1.53
N ALA A 20 2.80 -1.86 -2.05
CA ALA A 20 1.61 -1.30 -1.44
C ALA A 20 1.13 -2.28 -0.36
N GLU A 21 1.33 -1.92 0.91
CA GLU A 21 0.78 -2.68 2.03
C GLU A 21 -0.63 -2.17 2.33
N ALA A 22 -1.64 -2.94 1.91
CA ALA A 22 -3.04 -2.69 2.23
C ALA A 22 -3.59 -3.92 2.95
N THR A 23 -4.01 -3.75 4.20
CA THR A 23 -4.72 -4.78 4.97
C THR A 23 -6.21 -4.46 5.00
N CYS A 24 -7.04 -5.42 4.63
CA CYS A 24 -8.48 -5.24 4.57
C CYS A 24 -9.14 -5.62 5.89
N TYR A 25 -10.17 -4.88 6.29
CA TYR A 25 -11.13 -5.38 7.27
C TYR A 25 -11.97 -6.47 6.61
N VAL A 26 -12.08 -7.61 7.29
CA VAL A 26 -12.92 -8.73 6.87
C VAL A 26 -13.86 -9.10 7.99
N ALA A 27 -15.13 -9.27 7.64
CA ALA A 27 -16.20 -9.63 8.58
C ALA A 27 -16.97 -10.84 8.06
N SER A 28 -17.55 -11.62 8.98
CA SER A 28 -18.42 -12.73 8.60
C SER A 28 -19.72 -12.20 8.04
N GLU A 29 -20.05 -12.58 6.80
CA GLU A 29 -21.32 -12.27 6.15
C GLU A 29 -22.51 -12.67 7.04
N LYS A 30 -22.51 -13.89 7.59
CA LYS A 30 -23.56 -14.38 8.51
C LYS A 30 -23.72 -13.56 9.79
N ALA A 31 -22.67 -12.85 10.22
CA ALA A 31 -22.75 -11.97 11.37
C ALA A 31 -23.34 -10.62 10.97
N LEU A 32 -22.96 -10.09 9.80
CA LEU A 32 -23.50 -8.84 9.24
C LEU A 32 -24.99 -8.98 8.89
N GLU A 33 -25.43 -10.12 8.39
CA GLU A 33 -26.85 -10.39 8.06
C GLU A 33 -27.77 -10.37 9.29
N LYS A 34 -27.24 -10.52 10.51
CA LYS A 34 -28.02 -10.44 11.74
C LYS A 34 -28.26 -8.99 12.19
N LEU A 35 -27.55 -8.03 11.61
CA LEU A 35 -27.73 -6.62 11.89
C LEU A 35 -28.93 -6.08 11.09
N SER A 36 -29.57 -5.04 11.63
CA SER A 36 -30.49 -4.24 10.83
C SER A 36 -29.72 -3.56 9.68
N ASP A 37 -30.43 -3.15 8.63
CA ASP A 37 -29.80 -2.40 7.54
C ASP A 37 -29.17 -1.08 8.03
N GLU A 38 -29.79 -0.43 9.02
CA GLU A 38 -29.27 0.78 9.65
C GLU A 38 -27.96 0.49 10.41
N ASP A 39 -27.93 -0.55 11.25
CA ASP A 39 -26.73 -0.92 12.01
C ASP A 39 -25.59 -1.38 11.09
N ARG A 40 -25.92 -2.13 10.02
CA ARG A 40 -24.92 -2.56 9.03
C ARG A 40 -24.28 -1.36 8.34
N ALA A 41 -25.08 -0.38 7.92
CA ALA A 41 -24.58 0.85 7.31
C ALA A 41 -23.68 1.65 8.27
N ILE A 42 -24.05 1.73 9.56
CA ILE A 42 -23.20 2.39 10.58
C ILE A 42 -21.85 1.69 10.71
N VAL A 43 -21.84 0.35 10.76
CA VAL A 43 -20.60 -0.42 10.86
C VAL A 43 -19.71 -0.19 9.64
N GLU A 44 -20.26 -0.31 8.43
CA GLU A 44 -19.54 -0.09 7.18
C GLU A 44 -18.94 1.32 7.10
N GLU A 45 -19.73 2.35 7.43
CA GLU A 45 -19.28 3.74 7.45
C GLU A 45 -18.16 3.96 8.47
N CYS A 46 -18.25 3.38 9.67
CA CYS A 46 -17.20 3.48 10.67
C CYS A 46 -15.87 2.88 10.17
N PHE A 47 -15.89 1.70 9.57
CA PHE A 47 -14.68 1.07 9.03
C PHE A 47 -14.13 1.84 7.83
N TRP A 48 -15.01 2.37 6.97
CA TRP A 48 -14.61 3.23 5.85
C TRP A 48 -13.91 4.50 6.34
N GLN A 49 -14.51 5.23 7.29
CA GLN A 49 -13.93 6.44 7.85
C GLN A 49 -12.57 6.20 8.52
N GLN A 50 -12.39 5.06 9.19
CA GLN A 50 -11.07 4.71 9.74
C GLN A 50 -10.07 4.37 8.65
N SER A 51 -10.48 3.61 7.63
CA SER A 51 -9.65 3.29 6.47
C SER A 51 -9.17 4.55 5.75
N ALA A 52 -10.07 5.53 5.54
CA ALA A 52 -9.73 6.80 4.89
C ALA A 52 -8.68 7.61 5.67
N LYS A 53 -8.68 7.55 7.02
CA LYS A 53 -7.67 8.24 7.84
C LYS A 53 -6.28 7.61 7.75
N THR A 54 -6.18 6.37 7.28
CA THR A 54 -4.89 5.66 7.26
C THR A 54 -3.91 6.26 6.25
N PHE A 55 -4.37 6.90 5.17
CA PHE A 55 -3.48 7.49 4.16
C PHE A 55 -2.60 8.59 4.74
N ASP A 56 -3.20 9.54 5.46
CA ASP A 56 -2.47 10.63 6.12
C ASP A 56 -1.57 10.08 7.23
N ALA A 57 -2.10 9.19 8.07
CA ALA A 57 -1.34 8.58 9.15
C ALA A 57 -0.16 7.74 8.64
N ALA A 58 -0.30 7.08 7.49
CA ALA A 58 0.77 6.30 6.86
C ALA A 58 1.89 7.23 6.39
N LYS A 59 1.54 8.33 5.71
CA LYS A 59 2.52 9.34 5.27
C LYS A 59 3.28 9.95 6.44
N GLU A 60 2.57 10.38 7.48
CA GLU A 60 3.19 10.95 8.69
C GLU A 60 4.11 9.95 9.40
N ASN A 61 3.68 8.70 9.52
CA ASN A 61 4.49 7.65 10.12
C ASN A 61 5.74 7.35 9.29
N GLU A 62 5.60 7.27 7.97
CA GLU A 62 6.71 7.00 7.07
C GLU A 62 7.81 8.09 7.22
N ASP A 63 7.43 9.36 7.17
CA ASP A 63 8.38 10.48 7.34
C ASP A 63 9.02 10.49 8.74
N LYS A 64 8.23 10.25 9.79
CA LYS A 64 8.73 10.15 11.17
C LYS A 64 9.76 9.04 11.33
N TYR A 65 9.51 7.86 10.80
CA TYR A 65 10.41 6.71 10.99
C TYR A 65 11.64 6.75 10.08
N MET A 66 11.55 7.38 8.90
CA MET A 66 12.74 7.67 8.10
C MET A 66 13.68 8.65 8.80
N LYS A 67 13.14 9.73 9.38
CA LYS A 67 13.98 10.66 10.16
C LYS A 67 14.71 9.95 11.30
N LYS A 68 14.00 9.06 12.01
CA LYS A 68 14.60 8.25 13.08
C LYS A 68 15.69 7.30 12.58
N LEU A 69 15.60 6.78 11.36
CA LEU A 69 16.67 5.99 10.74
C LEU A 69 17.90 6.87 10.45
N GLU A 70 17.69 8.05 9.88
CA GLU A 70 18.77 9.02 9.62
C GLU A 70 19.48 9.44 10.91
N ASP A 71 18.73 9.68 12.00
CA ASP A 71 19.30 10.02 13.31
C ASP A 71 20.19 8.92 13.89
N LYS A 72 19.98 7.66 13.49
CA LYS A 72 20.85 6.52 13.82
C LYS A 72 22.05 6.35 12.89
N GLY A 73 22.20 7.22 11.89
CA GLY A 73 23.27 7.14 10.90
C GLY A 73 22.98 6.22 9.72
N VAL A 74 21.73 5.75 9.56
CA VAL A 74 21.32 5.02 8.35
C VAL A 74 21.16 6.00 7.20
N LYS A 75 21.73 5.68 6.04
CA LYS A 75 21.54 6.47 4.82
C LYS A 75 20.20 6.14 4.17
N VAL A 76 19.25 7.06 4.26
CA VAL A 76 17.94 6.93 3.63
C VAL A 76 17.98 7.48 2.21
N HIS A 77 17.65 6.63 1.25
CA HIS A 77 17.53 6.96 -0.18
C HIS A 77 16.06 6.97 -0.56
N ARG A 78 15.55 8.14 -0.94
CA ARG A 78 14.19 8.31 -1.48
C ARG A 78 14.28 8.40 -3.00
N PHE A 79 13.41 7.65 -3.68
CA PHE A 79 13.34 7.67 -5.13
C PHE A 79 12.62 8.94 -5.60
N THR A 80 13.04 9.49 -6.74
CA THR A 80 12.32 10.59 -7.39
C THR A 80 11.03 10.08 -8.03
N GLU A 81 10.10 10.98 -8.33
CA GLU A 81 8.87 10.63 -9.04
C GLU A 81 9.15 9.95 -10.39
N GLU A 82 10.20 10.38 -11.09
CA GLU A 82 10.66 9.78 -12.34
C GLU A 82 11.17 8.35 -12.13
N GLU A 83 12.04 8.11 -11.14
CA GLU A 83 12.54 6.77 -10.83
C GLU A 83 11.41 5.82 -10.38
N VAL A 84 10.43 6.33 -9.64
CA VAL A 84 9.23 5.55 -9.25
C VAL A 84 8.39 5.21 -10.48
N LYS A 85 8.19 6.16 -11.39
CA LYS A 85 7.42 5.95 -12.62
C LYS A 85 8.10 4.90 -13.51
N GLU A 86 9.40 5.04 -13.76
CA GLU A 86 10.17 4.08 -14.56
C GLU A 86 10.09 2.66 -13.96
N ASN A 87 10.19 2.55 -12.64
CA ASN A 87 10.06 1.26 -11.95
C ASN A 87 8.65 0.67 -12.14
N ALA A 88 7.61 1.48 -11.95
CA ALA A 88 6.22 1.04 -12.11
C ALA A 88 5.92 0.56 -13.55
N GLU A 89 6.41 1.29 -14.56
CA GLU A 89 6.28 0.92 -15.98
C GLU A 89 6.98 -0.43 -16.25
N TYR A 90 8.23 -0.59 -15.79
CA TYR A 90 8.95 -1.85 -15.93
C TYR A 90 8.23 -3.04 -15.26
N VAL A 91 7.71 -2.85 -14.04
CA VAL A 91 6.98 -3.90 -13.32
C VAL A 91 5.70 -4.29 -14.06
N ARG A 92 4.95 -3.33 -14.60
CA ARG A 92 3.73 -3.62 -15.37
C ARG A 92 4.10 -4.38 -16.65
N ASP A 93 5.09 -3.94 -17.40
CA ASP A 93 5.42 -4.52 -18.70
C ASP A 93 6.09 -5.89 -18.62
N VAL A 94 6.85 -6.14 -17.54
CA VAL A 94 7.59 -7.39 -17.36
C VAL A 94 6.88 -8.33 -16.40
N THR A 95 6.55 -7.87 -15.19
CA THR A 95 6.01 -8.74 -14.13
C THR A 95 4.53 -9.01 -14.34
N TRP A 96 3.69 -7.99 -14.59
CA TRP A 96 2.25 -8.23 -14.76
C TRP A 96 1.94 -9.07 -16.00
N LYS A 97 2.69 -8.85 -17.09
CA LYS A 97 2.60 -9.69 -18.29
C LYS A 97 2.87 -11.17 -18.00
N ARG A 98 3.78 -11.48 -17.06
CA ARG A 98 4.03 -12.87 -16.61
C ARG A 98 2.87 -13.40 -15.76
N LEU A 99 2.25 -12.54 -14.95
CA LEU A 99 1.11 -12.90 -14.10
C LEU A 99 -0.16 -13.22 -14.90
N GLU A 100 -0.28 -12.78 -16.16
CA GLU A 100 -1.38 -13.17 -17.06
C GLU A 100 -1.58 -14.69 -17.15
N LYS A 101 -0.50 -15.47 -17.00
CA LYS A 101 -0.55 -16.93 -17.01
C LYS A 101 -1.37 -17.49 -15.85
N ASP A 102 -1.20 -16.93 -14.65
CA ASP A 102 -1.77 -17.47 -13.42
C ASP A 102 -3.07 -16.76 -13.04
N TRP A 103 -3.18 -15.47 -13.35
CA TRP A 103 -4.31 -14.61 -12.95
C TRP A 103 -5.28 -14.33 -14.11
N GLY A 104 -4.90 -14.65 -15.34
CA GLY A 104 -5.68 -14.39 -16.54
C GLY A 104 -5.46 -12.99 -17.11
N LYS A 105 -5.60 -12.88 -18.43
CA LYS A 105 -5.37 -11.62 -19.16
C LYS A 105 -6.37 -10.54 -18.81
N GLU A 106 -7.64 -10.91 -18.67
CA GLU A 106 -8.72 -9.98 -18.34
C GLU A 106 -8.48 -9.28 -17.01
N THR A 107 -8.04 -10.02 -15.99
CA THR A 107 -7.72 -9.45 -14.67
C THR A 107 -6.55 -8.48 -14.75
N ILE A 108 -5.48 -8.83 -15.46
CA ILE A 108 -4.32 -7.92 -15.62
C ILE A 108 -4.70 -6.66 -16.41
N GLU A 109 -5.52 -6.79 -17.45
CA GLU A 109 -6.00 -5.66 -18.24
C GLU A 109 -6.93 -4.75 -17.42
N GLY A 110 -7.81 -5.32 -16.60
CA GLY A 110 -8.64 -4.57 -15.65
C GLY A 110 -7.80 -3.71 -14.71
N LEU A 111 -6.74 -4.29 -14.13
CA LEU A 111 -5.80 -3.54 -13.27
C LEU A 111 -5.10 -2.40 -14.01
N ARG A 112 -4.80 -2.55 -15.31
CA ARG A 112 -4.20 -1.48 -16.11
C ARG A 112 -5.19 -0.35 -16.34
N ASN A 113 -6.42 -0.68 -16.72
CA ASN A 113 -7.47 0.31 -16.93
C ASN A 113 -7.78 1.10 -15.66
N ASP A 114 -7.84 0.43 -14.50
CA ASP A 114 -8.08 1.10 -13.21
C ASP A 114 -7.01 2.17 -12.93
N ILE A 115 -5.74 1.89 -13.22
CA ILE A 115 -4.65 2.87 -13.07
C ILE A 115 -4.83 4.06 -14.00
N GLU A 116 -5.24 3.85 -15.25
CA GLU A 116 -5.48 4.93 -16.20
C GLU A 116 -6.58 5.89 -15.73
N THR A 117 -7.55 5.42 -14.94
CA THR A 117 -8.58 6.29 -14.36
C THR A 117 -8.08 7.17 -13.20
N LEU A 118 -6.91 6.86 -12.64
CA LEU A 118 -6.30 7.54 -11.50
C LEU A 118 -5.22 8.56 -11.92
N LEU A 119 -4.86 8.62 -13.20
CA LEU A 119 -3.85 9.50 -13.80
C LEU A 119 -4.51 10.66 -14.58
#